data_AF-A0A376RS53-F1
#
_entry.id   AF-A0A376RS53-F1
#
_cell.length_a   1.000
_cell.length_b   1.000
_cell.length_c   1.000
_cell.angle_alpha   90.00
_cell.angle_beta   90.00
_cell.angle_gamma   90.00
#
_symmetry.space_group_name_H-M   'P 1'
#
loop_
_entity.id
_entity.type
_entity.pdbx_description
1 polymer ?
#
loop_
_entity_poly.entity_id
_entity_poly.type
_entity_poly.pdbx_seq_one_letter_code
_entity_poly.pdbx_strand_id
1 'polypeptide(L)'
;MKDIGIMDGDLLAVHKTQDVRNGQVVVARIDDEVTVKRLKKQGNKVELLPENSEFKPIVVDLRQQSFTIEGLAVGVIRNGDWL
;
A
#
# COMPACT_ATOMS: atom_id res chain seq x y z
N MET A 1 -3.16 -7.09 -3.72
CA MET A 1 -1.70 -7.17 -3.98
C MET A 1 -1.31 -8.60 -4.37
N LYS A 2 -2.24 -9.32 -5.02
CA LYS A 2 -2.17 -10.75 -5.35
C LYS A 2 -1.07 -11.02 -6.38
N ASP A 3 -0.91 -10.12 -7.33
CA ASP A 3 0.01 -10.29 -8.45
C ASP A 3 1.49 -10.26 -8.01
N ILE A 4 1.76 -9.75 -6.80
CA ILE A 4 3.10 -9.77 -6.17
C ILE A 4 3.17 -10.70 -4.95
N GLY A 5 2.20 -11.60 -4.80
CA GLY A 5 2.24 -12.67 -3.80
C GLY A 5 1.77 -12.30 -2.39
N ILE A 6 1.19 -11.12 -2.18
CA ILE A 6 0.49 -10.75 -0.93
C ILE A 6 -0.97 -11.17 -1.08
N MET A 7 -1.35 -12.22 -0.36
CA MET A 7 -2.65 -12.89 -0.45
C MET A 7 -3.53 -12.55 0.74
N ASP A 8 -4.82 -12.84 0.61
CA ASP A 8 -5.74 -12.75 1.74
C ASP A 8 -5.30 -13.71 2.86
N GLY A 9 -5.42 -13.26 4.11
CA GLY A 9 -4.94 -13.98 5.29
C GLY A 9 -3.45 -13.79 5.63
N ASP A 10 -2.65 -13.14 4.77
CA ASP A 10 -1.25 -12.84 5.10
C ASP A 10 -1.14 -11.79 6.22
N LEU A 11 -0.16 -12.00 7.11
CA LEU A 11 0.32 -10.95 7.98
C LEU A 11 1.40 -10.14 7.24
N LEU A 12 1.17 -8.84 7.05
CA LEU A 12 2.12 -7.95 6.39
C LEU A 12 3.06 -7.31 7.42
N ALA A 13 4.37 -7.56 7.28
CA ALA A 13 5.38 -6.86 8.06
C ALA A 13 5.62 -5.45 7.49
N VAL A 14 5.55 -4.45 8.37
CA VAL A 14 5.63 -3.03 8.00
C VAL A 14 6.78 -2.38 8.75
N HIS A 15 7.70 -1.75 8.00
CA HIS A 15 8.69 -0.85 8.56
C HIS A 15 8.08 0.55 8.68
N LYS A 16 7.87 1.01 9.92
CA LYS A 16 7.28 2.33 10.20
C LYS A 16 8.24 3.44 9.80
N THR A 17 7.92 4.13 8.69
CA THR A 17 8.66 5.27 8.16
C THR A 17 7.75 6.09 7.25
N GLN A 18 8.02 7.39 7.13
CA GLN A 18 7.38 8.26 6.14
C GLN A 18 8.28 8.53 4.92
N ASP A 19 9.56 8.16 4.98
CA ASP A 19 10.49 8.28 3.85
C ASP A 19 10.30 7.09 2.90
N VAL A 20 9.48 7.31 1.87
CA VAL A 20 9.15 6.33 0.83
C VAL A 20 9.30 6.93 -0.56
N ARG A 21 9.58 6.07 -1.53
CA ARG A 21 9.89 6.41 -2.92
C ARG A 21 8.86 5.81 -3.86
N ASN A 22 8.74 6.40 -5.04
CA ASN A 22 7.92 5.85 -6.11
C ASN A 22 8.32 4.41 -6.43
N GLY A 23 7.31 3.59 -6.70
CA GLY A 23 7.48 2.17 -6.98
C GLY A 23 7.54 1.30 -5.74
N GLN A 24 7.60 1.83 -4.52
CA GLN A 24 7.56 1.03 -3.30
C GLN A 24 6.13 0.63 -2.91
N VAL A 25 5.97 -0.52 -2.26
CA VAL A 25 4.69 -0.96 -1.69
C VAL A 25 4.56 -0.37 -0.29
N VAL A 26 3.52 0.41 -0.07
CA VAL A 26 3.31 1.17 1.17
C VAL A 26 1.97 0.81 1.80
N VAL A 27 1.91 0.96 3.13
CA VAL A 27 0.65 1.08 3.85
C VAL A 27 0.34 2.57 3.94
N ALA A 28 -0.76 2.97 3.33
CA ALA A 28 -1.20 4.35 3.26
C ALA A 28 -2.58 4.50 3.91
N ARG A 29 -2.78 5.61 4.59
CA ARG A 29 -4.07 6.05 5.10
C ARG A 29 -4.56 7.23 4.27
N ILE A 30 -5.78 7.13 3.76
CA ILE A 30 -6.51 8.22 3.10
C ILE A 30 -7.71 8.50 3.97
N ASP A 31 -7.78 9.68 4.57
CA ASP A 31 -8.76 10.00 5.60
C ASP A 31 -8.79 8.92 6.69
N ASP A 32 -9.88 8.15 6.82
CA ASP A 32 -10.00 7.09 7.84
C ASP A 32 -9.71 5.68 7.29
N GLU A 33 -9.48 5.52 5.98
CA GLU A 33 -9.27 4.23 5.34
C GLU A 33 -7.79 3.87 5.18
N VAL A 34 -7.43 2.62 5.49
CA VAL A 34 -6.07 2.08 5.32
C VAL A 34 -6.01 1.14 4.13
N THR A 35 -4.98 1.29 3.30
CA THR A 35 -4.78 0.43 2.13
C THR A 35 -3.31 0.08 1.91
N VAL A 36 -3.08 -1.06 1.26
CA VAL A 36 -1.76 -1.49 0.79
C VAL A 36 -1.72 -1.38 -0.73
N LYS A 37 -0.81 -0.56 -1.25
CA LYS A 37 -0.70 -0.24 -2.67
C LYS A 37 0.73 0.11 -3.05
N ARG A 38 1.05 0.06 -4.35
CA ARG A 38 2.30 0.62 -4.87
C ARG A 38 2.17 2.14 -5.02
N LEU A 39 3.11 2.88 -4.45
CA LEU A 39 3.11 4.34 -4.46
C LEU A 39 3.63 4.89 -5.77
N LYS A 40 2.93 5.87 -6.33
CA LYS A 40 3.42 6.76 -7.39
C LYS A 40 2.99 8.20 -7.11
N LYS A 41 3.91 9.02 -6.62
CA LYS A 41 3.71 10.43 -6.28
C LYS A 41 4.35 11.35 -7.32
N GLN A 42 3.63 12.36 -7.75
CA GLN A 42 4.08 13.43 -8.64
C GLN A 42 3.52 14.77 -8.15
N GLY A 43 4.37 15.57 -7.50
CA GLY A 43 3.95 16.80 -6.84
C GLY A 43 2.86 16.53 -5.78
N ASN A 44 1.70 17.18 -5.95
CA ASN A 44 0.54 17.04 -5.06
C ASN A 44 -0.42 15.91 -5.46
N LYS A 45 -0.12 15.15 -6.51
CA LYS A 45 -0.92 14.02 -6.94
C LYS A 45 -0.24 12.72 -6.50
N VAL A 46 -0.99 11.88 -5.78
CA VAL A 46 -0.59 10.52 -5.43
C VAL A 46 -1.49 9.54 -6.15
N GLU A 47 -0.89 8.59 -6.86
CA GLU A 47 -1.54 7.42 -7.42
C GLU A 47 -1.12 6.21 -6.56
N LEU A 48 -2.12 5.51 -6.01
CA LEU A 48 -1.94 4.25 -5.32
C LEU A 48 -2.37 3.12 -6.25
N LEU A 49 -1.39 2.41 -6.79
CA LEU A 49 -1.58 1.40 -7.82
C LEU A 49 -1.84 0.04 -7.16
N PRO A 50 -2.88 -0.70 -7.58
CA PRO A 50 -3.07 -2.07 -7.15
C PRO A 50 -2.09 -2.98 -7.87
N GLU A 51 -1.64 -4.00 -7.16
CA GLU A 51 -1.05 -5.21 -7.74
C GLU A 51 -2.11 -6.32 -7.75
N ASN A 52 -3.22 -6.02 -8.41
CA ASN A 52 -4.33 -6.93 -8.68
C ASN A 52 -5.16 -6.32 -9.83
N SER A 53 -5.22 -7.00 -10.98
CA SER A 53 -5.93 -6.55 -12.18
C SER A 53 -7.43 -6.28 -11.99
N GLU A 54 -8.05 -6.84 -10.95
CA GLU A 54 -9.46 -6.65 -10.64
C GLU A 54 -9.77 -5.27 -10.04
N PHE A 55 -8.74 -4.52 -9.62
CA PHE A 55 -8.89 -3.24 -8.92
C PHE A 55 -8.34 -2.08 -9.75
N LYS A 56 -8.95 -0.90 -9.58
CA LYS A 56 -8.49 0.34 -10.21
C LYS A 56 -7.54 1.12 -9.30
N PRO A 57 -6.61 1.92 -9.86
CA PRO A 57 -5.83 2.90 -9.11
C PRO A 57 -6.70 3.86 -8.28
N ILE A 58 -6.23 4.19 -7.08
CA ILE A 58 -6.80 5.29 -6.29
C ILE A 58 -5.96 6.53 -6.56
N VAL A 59 -6.62 7.66 -6.82
CA VAL A 59 -5.97 8.94 -7.08
C VAL A 59 -6.32 9.91 -5.96
N VAL A 60 -5.30 10.43 -5.30
CA VAL A 60 -5.40 11.34 -4.17
C VAL A 60 -4.79 12.69 -4.54
N ASP A 61 -5.54 13.76 -4.33
CA ASP A 61 -5.04 15.14 -4.39
C ASP A 61 -4.70 15.59 -2.97
N LEU A 62 -3.41 15.77 -2.69
CA LEU A 62 -2.90 16.15 -1.37
C LEU A 62 -3.35 17.55 -0.91
N ARG A 63 -3.98 18.33 -1.79
CA ARG A 63 -4.58 19.63 -1.44
C ARG A 63 -6.00 19.52 -0.91
N GLN A 64 -6.65 18.37 -1.11
CA GLN A 64 -8.06 18.16 -0.81
C GLN A 64 -8.32 17.04 0.18
N GLN A 65 -7.44 16.04 0.22
CA GLN A 65 -7.61 14.83 1.03
C GLN A 65 -6.44 14.68 2.00
N SER A 66 -6.72 14.16 3.20
CA SER A 66 -5.67 13.82 4.13
C SER A 66 -5.00 12.51 3.70
N PHE A 67 -3.67 12.49 3.73
CA PHE A 67 -2.89 11.34 3.27
C PHE A 67 -1.68 11.13 4.16
N THR A 68 -1.55 9.93 4.71
CA THR A 68 -0.43 9.56 5.57
C THR A 68 0.17 8.24 5.11
N ILE A 69 1.50 8.15 5.11
CA ILE A 69 2.20 6.88 5.00
C ILE A 69 2.38 6.31 6.40
N GLU A 70 1.82 5.13 6.64
CA GLU A 70 1.96 4.39 7.89
C GLU A 70 3.27 3.59 7.91
N GLY A 71 3.74 3.16 6.75
CA GLY A 71 5.04 2.53 6.59
C GLY A 71 5.25 1.82 5.26
N LEU A 72 6.45 1.26 5.12
CA LEU A 72 6.88 0.47 3.97
C LEU A 72 6.58 -1.01 4.22
N ALA A 73 5.97 -1.69 3.26
CA ALA A 73 5.83 -3.14 3.31
C ALA A 73 7.20 -3.80 3.09
N VAL A 74 7.64 -4.65 4.01
CA VAL A 74 8.98 -5.28 3.97
C VAL A 74 8.94 -6.81 3.87
N GLY A 75 7.78 -7.42 4.08
CA GLY A 75 7.62 -8.87 3.93
C GLY A 75 6.22 -9.33 4.31
N VAL A 76 5.93 -10.59 4.01
CA VAL A 76 4.69 -11.27 4.45
C VAL A 76 5.05 -12.50 5.26
N ILE A 77 4.26 -12.75 6.29
CA ILE A 77 4.22 -14.04 7.00
C ILE A 77 2.89 -14.66 6.62
N ARG A 78 2.97 -15.78 5.91
CA ARG A 78 1.82 -16.63 5.63
C ARG A 78 1.90 -17.81 6.58
N ASN A 79 0.89 -17.98 7.42
CA ASN A 79 0.74 -19.26 8.11
C ASN A 79 0.52 -20.31 7.03
N GLY A 80 1.47 -21.25 6.91
CA GLY A 80 1.17 -22.50 6.23
C GLY A 80 0.12 -23.23 7.05
N ASP A 81 -0.87 -23.81 6.39
CA ASP A 81 -1.78 -24.76 7.02
C ASP A 81 -0.92 -25.88 7.63
N TRP A 82 -0.66 -25.80 8.93
CA TRP A 82 -0.07 -26.90 9.68
C TRP A 82 -1.18 -27.92 9.92
N LEU A 83 -1.40 -28.76 8.89
CA LEU A 83 -2.34 -29.89 8.81
C LEU A 83 -3.84 -29.54 8.79
#